data_AF-A0A497N4R5-F1
#
_entry.id   AF-A0A497N4R5-F1
#
_cell.length_a   1.000
_cell.length_b   1.000
_cell.length_c   1.000
_cell.angle_alpha   90.00
_cell.angle_beta   90.00
_cell.angle_gamma   90.00
#
_symmetry.space_group_name_H-M   'P 1'
#
loop_
_entity.id
_entity.type
_entity.pdbx_description
1 polymer ?
#
loop_
_entity_poly.entity_id
_entity_poly.type
_entity_poly.pdbx_seq_one_letter_code
_entity_poly.pdbx_strand_id
1 'polypeptide(L)'
;MRLLVDEYRKNWAIRYMREAESDLSKAEITPISSLSVNLAVLSMRKMQLAIYYGLGDPSYVAFFVGNALREGVRDGDSFLRFLAHLEWLIQIRTVKTSDSDKEDALTEAKHLMKMALTFVTGIIGEEFA
;
A
#
# COMPACT_ATOMS: atom_id res chain seq x y z
N MET A 1 -18.42 -19.40 -6.20
CA MET A 1 -17.14 -18.86 -6.72
C MET A 1 -16.09 -19.11 -5.66
N ARG A 2 -15.15 -20.04 -5.87
CA ARG A 2 -14.05 -20.31 -4.93
C ARG A 2 -13.13 -19.10 -5.02
N LEU A 3 -13.10 -18.24 -4.00
CA LEU A 3 -12.13 -17.16 -3.98
C LEU A 3 -10.73 -17.78 -3.99
N LEU A 4 -9.87 -17.31 -4.89
CA LEU A 4 -8.43 -17.63 -4.92
C LEU A 4 -7.72 -17.23 -3.61
N VAL A 5 -8.42 -16.47 -2.75
CA VAL A 5 -7.98 -15.91 -1.48
C VAL A 5 -8.83 -16.52 -0.38
N ASP A 6 -8.18 -17.15 0.62
CA ASP A 6 -8.88 -17.69 1.78
C ASP A 6 -9.31 -16.59 2.78
N GLU A 7 -10.22 -16.94 3.67
CA GLU A 7 -10.73 -16.03 4.71
C GLU A 7 -9.62 -15.48 5.61
N TYR A 8 -8.55 -16.24 5.82
CA TYR A 8 -7.37 -15.77 6.54
C TYR A 8 -6.76 -14.54 5.86
N ARG A 9 -6.44 -14.63 4.57
CA ARG A 9 -5.84 -13.52 3.81
C ARG A 9 -6.78 -12.33 3.67
N LYS A 10 -8.08 -12.57 3.45
CA LYS A 10 -9.08 -11.50 3.43
C LYS A 10 -9.11 -10.71 4.74
N ASN A 11 -9.16 -11.40 5.88
CA ASN A 11 -9.18 -10.76 7.19
C ASN A 11 -7.92 -9.93 7.45
N TRP A 12 -6.75 -10.41 7.01
CA TRP A 12 -5.52 -9.62 7.06
C TRP A 12 -5.57 -8.39 6.15
N ALA A 13 -6.07 -8.52 4.92
CA ALA A 13 -6.22 -7.38 4.02
C ALA A 13 -7.12 -6.29 4.62
N ILE A 14 -8.27 -6.66 5.18
CA ILE A 14 -9.19 -5.73 5.85
C ILE A 14 -8.52 -5.07 7.06
N ARG A 15 -7.84 -5.87 7.89
CA ARG A 15 -7.12 -5.37 9.06
C ARG A 15 -6.09 -4.32 8.66
N TYR A 16 -5.26 -4.60 7.66
CA TYR A 16 -4.23 -3.66 7.22
C TYR A 16 -4.82 -2.38 6.61
N MET A 17 -5.96 -2.43 5.93
CA MET A 17 -6.66 -1.23 5.47
C MET A 17 -7.10 -0.33 6.64
N ARG A 18 -7.72 -0.92 7.68
CA ARG A 18 -8.14 -0.17 8.88
C ARG A 18 -6.96 0.43 9.63
N GLU A 19 -5.88 -0.33 9.77
CA GLU A 19 -4.66 0.19 10.40
C GLU A 19 -4.01 1.30 9.57
N ALA A 20 -4.00 1.16 8.24
CA ALA A 20 -3.49 2.19 7.34
C ALA A 20 -4.28 3.49 7.45
N GLU A 21 -5.61 3.40 7.54
CA GLU A 21 -6.49 4.55 7.74
C GLU A 21 -6.18 5.26 9.05
N SER A 22 -6.06 4.50 10.14
CA SER A 22 -5.70 5.04 11.45
C SER A 22 -4.35 5.78 11.42
N ASP A 23 -3.35 5.23 10.74
CA ASP A 23 -2.02 5.84 10.64
C ASP A 23 -2.04 7.09 9.73
N LEU A 24 -2.83 7.09 8.65
CA LEU A 24 -3.00 8.28 7.80
C LEU A 24 -3.67 9.42 8.56
N SER A 25 -4.76 9.15 9.29
CA SER A 25 -5.43 10.18 10.09
C SER A 25 -4.49 10.76 11.16
N LYS A 26 -3.64 9.94 11.77
CA LYS A 26 -2.60 10.43 12.70
C LYS A 26 -1.55 11.28 11.98
N ALA A 27 -1.13 10.88 10.78
CA ALA A 27 -0.18 11.63 9.99
C ALA A 27 -0.68 13.05 9.69
N GLU A 28 -1.95 13.20 9.33
CA GLU A 28 -2.57 14.50 8.99
C GLU A 28 -2.55 15.49 10.16
N ILE A 29 -2.90 15.02 11.36
CA ILE A 29 -2.98 15.88 12.55
C ILE A 29 -1.62 16.13 13.22
N THR A 30 -0.58 15.39 12.83
CA THR A 30 0.74 15.50 13.45
C THR A 30 1.45 16.79 13.01
N PRO A 31 1.84 17.67 13.95
CA PRO A 31 2.49 18.94 13.61
C PRO A 31 3.96 18.76 13.17
N ILE A 32 4.65 17.76 13.72
CA ILE A 32 6.06 17.48 13.43
C ILE A 32 6.16 16.83 12.04
N SER A 33 6.76 17.51 11.06
CA SER A 33 6.79 17.07 9.66
C SER A 33 7.41 15.69 9.47
N SER A 34 8.58 15.43 10.07
CA SER A 34 9.26 14.13 9.96
C SER A 34 8.44 12.97 10.52
N LEU A 35 7.74 13.19 11.64
CA LEU A 35 6.84 12.19 12.23
C LEU A 35 5.59 11.98 11.36
N SER A 36 5.03 13.06 10.80
CA SER A 36 3.90 12.99 9.87
C SER A 36 4.26 12.18 8.62
N VAL A 37 5.43 12.44 8.01
CA VAL A 37 5.96 11.68 6.87
C VAL A 37 6.12 10.20 7.24
N ASN A 38 6.72 9.89 8.39
CA ASN A 38 6.89 8.51 8.84
C ASN A 38 5.54 7.78 9.00
N LEU A 39 4.54 8.44 9.57
CA LEU A 39 3.19 7.87 9.70
C LEU A 39 2.51 7.68 8.34
N ALA A 40 2.69 8.61 7.40
CA ALA A 40 2.19 8.47 6.03
C ALA A 40 2.85 7.28 5.31
N VAL A 41 4.16 7.10 5.44
CA VAL A 41 4.90 5.96 4.88
C VAL A 41 4.44 4.64 5.51
N LEU A 42 4.25 4.59 6.84
CA LEU A 42 3.71 3.41 7.53
C LEU A 42 2.30 3.05 7.02
N SER A 43 1.45 4.06 6.83
CA SER A 43 0.14 3.91 6.23
C SER A 43 0.22 3.31 4.83
N MET A 44 1.08 3.84 3.96
CA MET A 44 1.30 3.30 2.62
C MET A 44 1.78 1.84 2.63
N ARG A 45 2.71 1.48 3.52
CA ARG A 45 3.18 0.10 3.69
C ARG A 45 2.07 -0.85 4.08
N LYS A 46 1.15 -0.42 4.94
CA LYS A 46 -0.02 -1.21 5.33
C LYS A 46 -1.02 -1.34 4.18
N MET A 47 -1.26 -0.31 3.38
CA MET A 47 -2.07 -0.41 2.14
C MET A 47 -1.48 -1.42 1.16
N GLN A 48 -0.16 -1.39 0.98
CA GLN A 48 0.56 -2.34 0.13
C GLN A 48 0.42 -3.78 0.65
N LEU A 49 0.57 -4.00 1.96
CA LEU A 49 0.34 -5.31 2.56
C LEU A 49 -1.10 -5.77 2.34
N ALA A 50 -2.09 -4.88 2.49
CA ALA A 50 -3.48 -5.23 2.22
C ALA A 50 -3.71 -5.70 0.77
N ILE A 51 -3.12 -5.00 -0.20
CA ILE A 51 -3.12 -5.39 -1.61
C ILE A 51 -2.47 -6.77 -1.79
N TYR A 52 -1.34 -7.02 -1.15
CA TYR A 52 -0.60 -8.28 -1.28
C TYR A 52 -1.37 -9.47 -0.68
N TYR A 53 -2.00 -9.29 0.49
CA TYR A 53 -2.90 -10.28 1.05
C TYR A 53 -4.13 -10.51 0.17
N GLY A 54 -4.66 -9.45 -0.46
CA GLY A 54 -5.74 -9.57 -1.45
C GLY A 54 -5.33 -10.36 -2.69
N LEU A 55 -4.05 -10.38 -3.06
CA LEU A 55 -3.55 -11.14 -4.21
C LEU A 55 -3.20 -12.59 -3.88
N GLY A 56 -2.86 -12.88 -2.62
CA GLY A 56 -2.41 -14.20 -2.21
C GLY A 56 -1.47 -14.12 -1.00
N ASP A 57 -0.37 -14.86 -1.05
CA ASP A 57 0.66 -14.81 -0.01
C ASP A 57 1.57 -13.59 -0.22
N PRO A 58 1.67 -12.68 0.75
CA PRO A 58 2.50 -11.48 0.61
C PRO A 58 3.98 -11.77 0.36
N SER A 59 4.52 -12.88 0.85
CA SER A 59 5.93 -13.25 0.66
C SER A 59 6.23 -13.54 -0.80
N TYR A 60 5.32 -14.25 -1.48
CA TYR A 60 5.44 -14.53 -2.91
C TYR A 60 5.23 -13.26 -3.74
N VAL A 61 4.21 -12.45 -3.41
CA VAL A 61 3.97 -11.19 -4.13
C VAL A 61 5.16 -10.24 -4.00
N ALA A 62 5.69 -10.06 -2.79
CA ALA A 62 6.87 -9.23 -2.53
C ALA A 62 8.11 -9.71 -3.29
N PHE A 63 8.30 -11.03 -3.40
CA PHE A 63 9.38 -11.61 -4.21
C PHE A 63 9.27 -11.20 -5.69
N PHE A 64 8.07 -11.32 -6.30
CA PHE A 64 7.88 -10.91 -7.70
C PHE A 64 8.05 -9.41 -7.90
N VAL A 65 7.53 -8.60 -6.99
CA VAL A 65 7.68 -7.14 -7.03
C VAL A 65 9.15 -6.73 -6.90
N GLY A 66 9.90 -7.36 -5.98
CA GLY A 66 11.32 -7.12 -5.81
C GLY A 66 12.14 -7.53 -7.04
N ASN A 67 11.79 -8.63 -7.71
CA ASN A 67 12.41 -9.00 -8.99
C ASN A 67 12.09 -7.98 -10.08
N ALA A 68 10.83 -7.57 -10.21
CA ALA A 68 10.40 -6.57 -11.18
C ALA A 68 11.11 -5.22 -11.02
N LEU A 69 11.42 -4.81 -9.79
CA LEU A 69 12.21 -3.61 -9.53
C LEU A 69 13.67 -3.72 -9.94
N ARG A 70 14.28 -4.90 -9.77
CA ARG A 70 15.70 -5.13 -10.06
C ARG A 70 15.97 -5.40 -11.52
N GLU A 71 15.14 -6.23 -12.13
CA GLU A 71 15.34 -6.78 -13.48
C GLU A 71 14.47 -6.08 -14.53
N GLY A 72 13.56 -5.20 -14.08
CA GLY A 72 12.52 -4.64 -14.92
C GLY A 72 11.33 -5.59 -15.06
N VAL A 73 10.19 -5.02 -15.47
CA VAL A 73 8.98 -5.79 -15.74
C VAL A 73 9.03 -6.23 -17.21
N ARG A 74 8.84 -7.54 -17.46
CA ARG A 74 8.68 -8.06 -18.83
C ARG A 74 7.51 -7.37 -19.54
N ASP A 75 7.62 -7.18 -20.85
CA ASP A 75 6.56 -6.53 -21.61
C ASP A 75 5.21 -7.27 -21.45
N GLY A 76 4.16 -6.51 -21.16
CA GLY A 76 2.78 -7.01 -21.05
C GLY A 76 2.18 -7.10 -19.64
N ASP A 77 2.98 -7.09 -18.56
CA ASP A 77 2.44 -7.17 -17.19
C ASP A 77 2.27 -5.77 -16.56
N SER A 78 1.18 -5.10 -16.93
CA SER A 78 0.81 -3.78 -16.39
C SER A 78 0.54 -3.80 -14.89
N PHE A 79 0.11 -4.93 -14.34
CA PHE A 79 -0.26 -5.04 -12.94
C PHE A 79 0.97 -5.18 -12.04
N LEU A 80 1.93 -6.04 -12.41
CA LEU A 80 3.21 -6.14 -11.72
C LEU A 80 4.00 -4.82 -11.80
N ARG A 81 3.91 -4.11 -12.93
CA ARG A 81 4.49 -2.77 -13.08
C ARG A 81 3.88 -1.75 -12.12
N PHE A 82 2.57 -1.79 -11.93
CA PHE A 82 1.90 -0.97 -10.93
C PHE A 82 2.39 -1.28 -9.51
N LEU A 83 2.47 -2.55 -9.12
CA LEU A 83 2.95 -2.95 -7.79
C LEU A 83 4.42 -2.57 -7.55
N ALA A 84 5.27 -2.70 -8.58
CA ALA A 84 6.67 -2.27 -8.54
C ALA A 84 6.78 -0.75 -8.40
N HIS A 85 5.99 0.01 -9.15
CA HIS A 85 5.95 1.46 -9.00
C HIS A 85 5.53 1.89 -7.59
N LEU A 86 4.56 1.19 -7.01
CA LEU A 86 4.12 1.40 -5.64
C LEU A 86 5.25 1.16 -4.62
N GLU A 87 5.95 0.03 -4.72
CA GLU A 87 7.08 -0.27 -3.86
C GLU A 87 8.17 0.82 -3.97
N TRP A 88 8.51 1.23 -5.19
CA TRP A 88 9.49 2.27 -5.45
C TRP A 88 9.09 3.63 -4.83
N LEU A 89 7.82 4.02 -4.96
CA LEU A 89 7.30 5.25 -4.38
C LEU A 89 7.49 5.27 -2.86
N ILE A 90 7.12 4.17 -2.20
CA ILE A 90 7.23 4.06 -0.74
C ILE A 90 8.70 4.04 -0.30
N GLN A 91 9.58 3.37 -1.05
CA GLN A 91 11.03 3.39 -0.78
C GLN A 91 11.61 4.80 -0.86
N ILE A 92 11.27 5.57 -1.89
CA ILE A 92 11.76 6.96 -2.02
C ILE A 92 11.29 7.83 -0.86
N ARG A 93 10.03 7.71 -0.46
CA ARG A 93 9.48 8.48 0.67
C ARG A 93 10.06 8.05 2.02
N THR A 94 10.56 6.84 2.14
CA THR A 94 11.27 6.39 3.35
C THR A 94 12.62 7.11 3.52
N VAL A 95 13.25 7.54 2.43
CA VAL A 95 14.59 8.18 2.44
C VAL A 95 14.51 9.71 2.49
N LYS A 96 13.37 10.30 2.09
CA LYS A 96 13.16 11.75 2.04
C LYS A 96 12.42 12.25 3.29
N THR A 97 13.03 13.20 4.02
CA THR A 97 12.52 13.68 5.31
C THR A 97 12.55 15.21 5.47
N SER A 98 12.53 15.97 4.38
CA SER A 98 12.46 17.44 4.48
C SER A 98 11.05 17.91 4.87
N ASP A 99 10.93 19.14 5.39
CA ASP A 99 9.61 19.70 5.76
C ASP A 99 8.67 19.85 4.56
N SER A 100 9.21 20.08 3.35
CA SER A 100 8.41 20.12 2.11
C SER A 100 7.83 18.74 1.74
N ASP A 101 8.39 17.65 2.27
CA ASP A 101 7.93 16.29 1.96
C ASP A 101 6.61 15.92 2.67
N LYS A 102 6.19 16.70 3.68
CA LYS A 102 4.97 16.39 4.45
C LYS A 102 3.72 16.37 3.56
N GLU A 103 3.46 17.46 2.85
CA GLU A 103 2.24 17.59 2.04
C GLU A 103 2.22 16.60 0.88
N ASP A 104 3.38 16.38 0.25
CA ASP A 104 3.57 15.39 -0.79
C ASP A 104 3.28 13.97 -0.28
N ALA A 105 3.86 13.58 0.86
CA ALA A 105 3.66 12.26 1.44
C ALA A 105 2.19 12.03 1.84
N LEU A 106 1.52 13.03 2.41
CA LEU A 106 0.10 12.96 2.73
C LEU A 106 -0.77 12.83 1.47
N THR A 107 -0.46 13.59 0.43
CA THR A 107 -1.18 13.54 -0.85
C THR A 107 -1.04 12.18 -1.52
N GLU A 108 0.18 11.65 -1.57
CA GLU A 108 0.44 10.31 -2.09
C GLU A 108 -0.25 9.22 -1.27
N ALA A 109 -0.22 9.32 0.06
CA ALA A 109 -0.88 8.34 0.93
C ALA A 109 -2.40 8.35 0.74
N LYS A 110 -3.01 9.54 0.54
CA LYS A 110 -4.44 9.67 0.23
C LYS A 110 -4.79 9.06 -1.13
N HIS A 111 -3.96 9.26 -2.14
CA HIS A 111 -4.19 8.65 -3.45
C HIS A 111 -4.06 7.13 -3.37
N LEU A 112 -3.05 6.62 -2.67
CA LEU A 112 -2.89 5.20 -2.45
C LEU A 112 -4.05 4.62 -1.64
N MET A 113 -4.56 5.32 -0.63
CA MET A 113 -5.73 4.89 0.14
C MET A 113 -6.92 4.62 -0.77
N LYS A 114 -7.26 5.57 -1.65
CA LYS A 114 -8.37 5.42 -2.60
C LYS A 114 -8.16 4.21 -3.51
N MET A 115 -6.97 4.05 -4.07
CA MET A 115 -6.65 2.92 -4.95
C MET A 115 -6.71 1.58 -4.21
N ALA A 116 -6.09 1.50 -3.03
CA ALA A 116 -6.06 0.29 -2.22
C ALA A 116 -7.46 -0.11 -1.77
N LEU A 117 -8.31 0.86 -1.41
CA LEU A 117 -9.71 0.64 -1.09
C LEU A 117 -10.45 0.02 -2.28
N THR A 118 -10.39 0.63 -3.46
CA THR A 118 -11.01 0.09 -4.69
C THR A 118 -10.51 -1.33 -5.02
N PHE A 119 -9.22 -1.57 -4.84
CA PHE A 119 -8.62 -2.86 -5.12
C PHE A 119 -9.10 -3.95 -4.14
N VAL A 120 -9.01 -3.67 -2.84
CA VAL A 120 -9.36 -4.64 -1.80
C VAL A 120 -10.87 -4.89 -1.78
N THR A 121 -11.72 -3.88 -1.98
CA THR A 121 -13.17 -4.11 -2.13
C THR A 121 -13.48 -4.96 -3.36
N GLY A 122 -12.82 -4.70 -4.49
CA GLY A 122 -13.01 -5.45 -5.73
C GLY A 122 -12.67 -6.94 -5.61
N ILE A 123 -11.72 -7.29 -4.73
CA ILE A 123 -11.30 -8.68 -4.49
C ILE A 123 -12.14 -9.36 -3.41
N ILE A 124 -12.43 -8.65 -2.32
CA ILE A 124 -13.13 -9.22 -1.17
C ILE A 124 -14.64 -9.32 -1.43
N GLY A 125 -15.20 -8.41 -2.23
CA GLY A 125 -16.62 -8.35 -2.55
C GLY A 125 -17.49 -7.73 -1.45
N GLU A 126 -16.87 -7.13 -0.44
CA GLU A 126 -17.55 -6.44 0.67
C GLU A 126 -17.10 -4.98 0.72
N GLU A 127 -18.03 -4.05 0.93
CA GLU A 127 -17.72 -2.65 1.22
C GLU A 127 -17.23 -2.54 2.67
N PHE A 128 -16.18 -1.73 2.86
CA PHE A 128 -15.68 -1.39 4.18
C PHE A 128 -16.73 -0.54 4.91
N ALA A 129 -17.32 -1.09 5.96
CA ALA A 129 -18.10 -0.34 6.95
C ALA A 129 -17.25 -0.05 8.20
#